data_AF-A0A961R2J7-F1
#
_entry.id   AF-A0A961R2J7-F1
#
_cell.length_a   1.000
_cell.length_b   1.000
_cell.length_c   1.000
_cell.angle_alpha   90.00
_cell.angle_beta   90.00
_cell.angle_gamma   90.00
#
_symmetry.space_group_name_H-M   'P 1'
#
loop_
_entity.id
_entity.type
_entity.pdbx_description
1 polymer ?
#
loop_
_entity_poly.entity_id
_entity_poly.type
_entity_poly.pdbx_seq_one_letter_code
_entity_poly.pdbx_strand_id
1 'polypeptide(L)'
;LDGLANAAEQLCGQSFGARDSRQFSQAVRLVLRWSLGFGAAVTLALGLAGPLLIDLMTSSPEVRLTARGFMPYAALAPAFGVLAYCFDGVFIGASWARDMRNLMVLAFAIFIASWFALTPLENTGLWIAFLIFQLARGVLQALRYPSLRRAAFA
;
A
#
# COMPACT_ATOMS: atom_id res chain seq x y z
N LEU A 1 -3.84 0.09 -8.63
CA LEU A 1 -2.64 -0.06 -7.77
C LEU A 1 -1.87 -1.33 -8.12
N ASP A 2 -2.52 -2.48 -8.22
CA ASP A 2 -1.87 -3.75 -8.57
C ASP A 2 -1.19 -3.76 -9.96
N GLY A 3 -1.78 -3.09 -10.96
CA GLY A 3 -1.12 -2.90 -12.25
C GLY A 3 0.21 -2.13 -12.19
N LEU A 4 0.36 -1.20 -11.24
CA LEU A 4 1.62 -0.49 -11.01
C LEU A 4 2.64 -1.37 -10.29
N ALA A 5 2.19 -2.27 -9.41
CA ALA A 5 3.04 -3.27 -8.76
C ALA A 5 3.62 -4.25 -9.79
N ASN A 6 2.80 -4.75 -10.71
CA ASN A 6 3.26 -5.63 -11.80
C ASN A 6 4.26 -4.91 -12.75
N ALA A 7 4.00 -3.63 -13.07
CA ALA A 7 4.97 -2.82 -13.81
C ALA A 7 6.29 -2.65 -13.03
N ALA A 8 6.23 -2.46 -11.71
CA ALA A 8 7.39 -2.42 -10.84
C ALA A 8 8.18 -3.72 -10.89
N GLU A 9 7.49 -4.85 -10.77
CA GLU A 9 8.06 -6.19 -10.79
C GLU A 9 8.84 -6.44 -12.09
N GLN A 10 8.23 -6.15 -13.24
CA GLN A 10 8.85 -6.35 -14.54
C GLN A 10 10.07 -5.45 -14.75
N LEU A 11 9.91 -4.13 -14.52
CA LEU A 11 11.00 -3.16 -14.72
C LEU A 11 12.16 -3.41 -13.75
N CYS A 12 11.86 -3.65 -12.47
CA CYS A 12 12.88 -3.92 -11.47
C CYS A 12 13.54 -5.28 -11.70
N GLY A 13 12.79 -6.32 -12.09
CA GLY A 13 13.33 -7.63 -12.40
C GLY A 13 14.28 -7.60 -13.60
N GLN A 14 13.93 -6.87 -14.66
CA GLN A 14 14.80 -6.69 -15.82
C GLN A 14 16.12 -6.01 -15.44
N SER A 15 16.06 -4.86 -14.74
CA SER A 15 17.27 -4.12 -14.33
C SER A 15 18.11 -4.87 -13.30
N PHE A 16 17.47 -5.63 -12.41
CA PHE A 16 18.15 -6.48 -11.42
C PHE A 16 18.91 -7.61 -12.11
N GLY A 17 18.28 -8.32 -13.05
CA GLY A 17 18.92 -9.35 -13.86
C GLY A 17 20.09 -8.81 -14.70
N ALA A 18 19.96 -7.58 -15.22
CA ALA A 18 21.03 -6.90 -15.97
C ALA A 18 22.15 -6.32 -15.09
N ARG A 19 22.05 -6.42 -13.75
CA ARG A 19 22.97 -5.79 -12.78
C ARG A 19 23.14 -4.27 -12.97
N ASP A 20 22.14 -3.60 -13.55
CA ASP A 20 22.15 -2.16 -13.74
C ASP A 20 21.50 -1.43 -12.56
N SER A 21 22.34 -1.02 -11.60
CA SER A 21 21.90 -0.31 -10.40
C SER A 21 21.28 1.06 -10.68
N ARG A 22 21.69 1.72 -11.78
CA ARG A 22 21.16 3.03 -12.18
C ARG A 22 19.77 2.88 -12.74
N GLN A 23 19.58 1.95 -13.68
CA GLN A 23 18.27 1.66 -14.27
C GLN A 23 17.28 1.16 -13.22
N PHE A 24 17.71 0.28 -12.30
CA PHE A 24 16.89 -0.17 -11.18
C PHE A 24 16.40 1.00 -10.32
N SER A 25 17.30 1.92 -9.96
CA SER A 25 16.94 3.10 -9.13
C SER A 25 16.06 4.11 -9.89
N GLN A 26 16.14 4.15 -11.22
CA GLN A 26 15.25 4.97 -12.05
C GLN A 26 13.86 4.34 -12.15
N ALA A 27 13.77 3.03 -12.36
CA ALA A 27 12.52 2.27 -12.39
C ALA A 27 11.74 2.43 -11.07
N VAL A 28 12.39 2.21 -9.93
CA VAL A 28 11.77 2.38 -8.60
C VAL A 28 11.23 3.80 -8.41
N ARG A 29 12.00 4.84 -8.76
CA ARG A 29 11.55 6.24 -8.64
C ARG A 29 10.38 6.56 -9.58
N LEU A 30 10.41 6.04 -10.80
CA LEU A 30 9.34 6.25 -11.77
C LEU A 30 8.02 5.65 -11.27
N VAL A 31 8.06 4.39 -10.83
CA VAL A 31 6.89 3.68 -10.31
C VAL A 31 6.39 4.33 -9.02
N LEU A 32 7.28 4.74 -8.10
CA LEU A 32 6.87 5.42 -6.87
C LEU A 32 6.11 6.72 -7.17
N ARG A 33 6.63 7.55 -8.08
CA ARG A 33 5.96 8.81 -8.46
C ARG A 33 4.57 8.56 -9.06
N TRP A 34 4.46 7.63 -10.00
CA TRP A 34 3.18 7.30 -10.62
C TRP A 34 2.21 6.67 -9.63
N SER A 35 2.70 5.79 -8.76
CA SER A 35 1.89 5.17 -7.71
C SER A 35 1.37 6.23 -6.76
N LEU A 36 2.22 7.09 -6.20
CA LEU A 36 1.79 8.17 -5.30
C LEU A 36 0.78 9.10 -5.97
N GLY A 37 1.02 9.52 -7.21
CA GLY A 37 0.08 10.34 -7.98
C GLY A 37 -1.27 9.66 -8.18
N PHE A 38 -1.27 8.38 -8.58
CA PHE A 38 -2.50 7.61 -8.77
C PHE A 38 -3.22 7.34 -7.44
N GLY A 39 -2.49 7.03 -6.37
CA GLY A 39 -3.03 6.83 -5.02
C GLY A 39 -3.75 8.08 -4.52
N ALA A 40 -3.11 9.25 -4.66
CA ALA A 40 -3.72 10.53 -4.32
C ALA A 40 -4.96 10.84 -5.17
N ALA A 41 -4.89 10.60 -6.49
CA ALA A 41 -6.01 10.81 -7.40
C ALA A 41 -7.21 9.91 -7.06
N VAL A 42 -6.98 8.62 -6.78
CA VAL A 42 -8.04 7.68 -6.37
C VAL A 42 -8.61 8.07 -5.01
N THR A 43 -7.77 8.44 -4.04
CA THR A 43 -8.23 8.92 -2.73
C THR A 43 -9.12 10.15 -2.87
N LEU A 44 -8.74 11.12 -3.71
CA LEU A 44 -9.55 12.31 -3.97
C LEU A 44 -10.86 11.96 -4.68
N ALA A 45 -10.80 11.10 -5.71
CA ALA A 45 -11.98 10.66 -6.44
C ALA A 45 -12.99 9.95 -5.51
N LEU A 46 -12.51 9.05 -4.64
CA LEU A 46 -13.34 8.39 -3.64
C LEU A 46 -13.85 9.38 -2.58
N GLY A 47 -13.03 10.34 -2.15
CA GLY A 47 -13.46 11.37 -1.21
C GLY A 47 -14.61 12.24 -1.74
N LEU A 48 -14.60 12.55 -3.03
CA LEU A 48 -15.63 13.40 -3.68
C LEU A 48 -16.84 12.60 -4.17
N ALA A 49 -16.62 11.44 -4.80
CA ALA A 49 -17.67 10.64 -5.42
C ALA A 49 -18.19 9.49 -4.52
N GLY A 50 -17.58 9.26 -3.36
CA GLY A 50 -17.91 8.17 -2.44
C GLY A 50 -19.39 8.06 -2.08
N PRO A 51 -20.06 9.14 -1.66
CA PRO A 51 -21.49 9.09 -1.35
C PRO A 51 -22.36 8.67 -2.53
N LEU A 52 -22.02 9.11 -3.75
CA LEU A 52 -22.73 8.73 -4.98
C LEU A 52 -22.52 7.24 -5.30
N LEU A 53 -21.29 6.74 -5.12
CA LEU A 53 -20.99 5.32 -5.29
C LEU A 53 -21.78 4.46 -4.30
N ILE A 54 -21.84 4.87 -3.03
CA ILE A 54 -22.64 4.19 -2.00
C ILE A 54 -24.12 4.14 -2.41
N ASP A 55 -24.65 5.25 -2.95
CA ASP A 55 -26.03 5.30 -3.39
C ASP A 55 -26.30 4.36 -4.58
N LEU A 56 -25.33 4.14 -5.45
CA LEU A 56 -25.45 3.21 -6.56
C LEU A 56 -25.38 1.74 -6.10
N MET A 57 -24.60 1.44 -5.06
CA MET A 57 -24.35 0.06 -4.62
C MET A 57 -25.46 -0.54 -3.76
N THR A 58 -26.25 0.28 -3.07
CA THR A 58 -27.30 -0.23 -2.18
C THR A 58 -28.50 0.70 -2.11
N SER A 59 -29.68 0.12 -2.03
CA SER A 59 -30.95 0.84 -1.85
C SER A 59 -31.36 0.93 -0.38
N SER A 60 -30.71 0.19 0.53
CA SER A 60 -31.06 0.20 1.96
C SER A 60 -30.57 1.49 2.65
N PRO A 61 -31.47 2.30 3.23
CA PRO A 61 -31.08 3.56 3.90
C PRO A 61 -30.12 3.34 5.07
N GLU A 62 -30.30 2.27 5.84
CA GLU A 62 -29.46 1.93 7.00
C GLU A 62 -28.02 1.59 6.58
N VAL A 63 -27.88 0.84 5.49
CA VAL A 63 -26.56 0.49 4.93
C VAL A 63 -25.86 1.74 4.38
N ARG A 64 -26.60 2.63 3.70
CA ARG A 64 -26.03 3.90 3.20
C ARG A 64 -25.50 4.78 4.32
N LEU A 65 -26.28 4.96 5.39
CA LEU A 65 -25.87 5.77 6.54
C LEU A 65 -24.59 5.23 7.16
N THR A 66 -24.54 3.92 7.39
CA THR A 66 -23.37 3.25 7.96
C THR A 66 -22.15 3.37 7.04
N ALA A 67 -22.31 3.08 5.74
CA ALA A 67 -21.23 3.14 4.76
C ALA A 67 -20.65 4.56 4.61
N ARG A 68 -21.51 5.58 4.63
CA ARG A 68 -21.08 6.99 4.58
C ARG A 68 -20.24 7.38 5.80
N GLY A 69 -20.57 6.85 6.98
CA GLY A 69 -19.78 7.05 8.20
C GLY A 69 -18.34 6.54 8.08
N PHE A 70 -18.13 5.42 7.36
CA PHE A 70 -16.80 4.83 7.18
C PHE A 70 -16.11 5.22 5.86
N MET A 71 -16.79 5.97 4.99
CA MET A 71 -16.27 6.40 3.69
C MET A 71 -14.92 7.13 3.77
N PRO A 72 -14.64 8.01 4.75
CA PRO A 72 -13.34 8.66 4.85
C PRO A 72 -12.17 7.66 4.99
N TYR A 73 -12.34 6.60 5.78
CA TYR A 73 -11.32 5.57 5.96
C TYR A 73 -11.11 4.76 4.67
N ALA A 74 -12.20 4.40 4.00
CA ALA A 74 -12.14 3.72 2.70
C ALA A 74 -11.45 4.59 1.63
N ALA A 75 -11.74 5.89 1.59
CA ALA A 75 -11.10 6.83 0.68
C ALA A 75 -9.61 7.02 0.95
N LEU A 76 -9.15 6.91 2.21
CA LEU A 76 -7.74 6.99 2.59
C LEU A 76 -6.95 5.70 2.30
N ALA A 77 -7.61 4.55 2.20
CA ALA A 77 -6.94 3.26 2.00
C ALA A 77 -5.97 3.22 0.80
N PRO A 78 -6.29 3.79 -0.38
CA PRO A 78 -5.34 3.89 -1.49
C PRO A 78 -4.09 4.70 -1.14
N ALA A 79 -4.24 5.86 -0.50
CA ALA A 79 -3.11 6.71 -0.11
C ALA A 79 -2.18 6.04 0.93
N PHE A 80 -2.75 5.26 1.86
CA PHE A 80 -1.97 4.55 2.89
C PHE A 80 -1.38 3.24 2.36
N GLY A 81 -2.04 2.59 1.40
CA GLY A 81 -1.61 1.30 0.82
C GLY A 81 -0.69 1.42 -0.39
N VAL A 82 -0.68 2.55 -1.10
CA VAL A 82 0.08 2.74 -2.35
C VAL A 82 1.55 2.37 -2.22
N LEU A 83 2.16 2.72 -1.09
CA LEU A 83 3.56 2.48 -0.80
C LEU A 83 3.83 0.98 -0.64
N ALA A 84 2.91 0.24 0.00
CA ALA A 84 2.98 -1.20 0.13
C ALA A 84 2.92 -1.89 -1.24
N TYR A 85 1.92 -1.57 -2.07
CA TYR A 85 1.81 -2.19 -3.41
C TYR A 85 3.03 -1.91 -4.30
N CYS A 86 3.56 -0.69 -4.26
CA CYS A 86 4.74 -0.33 -5.03
C CYS A 86 5.96 -1.14 -4.59
N PHE A 87 6.24 -1.20 -3.28
CA PHE A 87 7.41 -1.91 -2.78
C PHE A 87 7.25 -3.43 -2.83
N ASP A 88 6.05 -3.97 -2.69
CA ASP A 88 5.77 -5.39 -2.91
C ASP A 88 6.24 -5.81 -4.32
N GLY A 89 5.88 -5.04 -5.36
CA GLY A 89 6.34 -5.30 -6.73
C GLY A 89 7.86 -5.17 -6.89
N VAL A 90 8.49 -4.18 -6.24
CA VAL A 90 9.96 -4.03 -6.26
C VAL A 90 10.67 -5.22 -5.60
N PHE A 91 10.16 -5.68 -4.45
CA PHE A 91 10.75 -6.80 -3.71
C PHE A 91 10.57 -8.12 -4.46
N ILE A 92 9.41 -8.35 -5.08
CA ILE A 92 9.18 -9.51 -5.93
C ILE A 92 10.12 -9.47 -7.14
N GLY A 93 10.18 -8.34 -7.86
CA GLY A 93 11.05 -8.17 -9.02
C GLY A 93 12.54 -8.38 -8.70
N ALA A 94 13.00 -7.94 -7.53
CA ALA A 94 14.38 -8.14 -7.08
C ALA A 94 14.63 -9.50 -6.37
N SER A 95 13.64 -10.40 -6.35
CA SER A 95 13.71 -11.70 -5.65
C SER A 95 14.02 -11.60 -4.14
N TRP A 96 13.63 -10.51 -3.49
CA TRP A 96 13.82 -10.27 -2.03
C TRP A 96 12.68 -10.85 -1.17
N ALA A 97 12.16 -12.03 -1.55
CA ALA A 97 11.01 -12.66 -0.92
C ALA A 97 11.21 -12.92 0.60
N ARG A 98 12.45 -13.23 1.03
CA ARG A 98 12.75 -13.48 2.45
C ARG A 98 12.57 -12.23 3.30
N ASP A 99 13.11 -11.09 2.86
CA ASP A 99 12.93 -9.82 3.55
C ASP A 99 11.48 -9.36 3.49
N MET A 100 10.82 -9.47 2.32
CA MET A 100 9.39 -9.14 2.18
C MET A 100 8.52 -9.91 3.18
N ARG A 101 8.71 -11.23 3.30
CA ARG A 101 7.98 -12.07 4.26
C ARG A 101 8.19 -11.61 5.69
N ASN A 102 9.43 -11.38 6.10
CA ASN A 102 9.74 -11.00 7.48
C ASN A 102 9.12 -9.63 7.83
N LEU A 103 9.14 -8.68 6.89
CA LEU A 103 8.50 -7.37 7.07
C LEU A 103 6.97 -7.48 7.09
N MET A 104 6.37 -8.39 6.32
CA MET A 104 4.93 -8.64 6.34
C MET A 104 4.48 -9.22 7.68
N VAL A 105 5.25 -10.15 8.26
CA VAL A 105 4.98 -10.68 9.61
C VAL A 105 5.06 -9.56 10.65
N LEU A 106 6.06 -8.68 10.56
CA LEU A 106 6.16 -7.52 11.44
C LEU A 106 4.98 -6.56 11.27
N ALA A 107 4.57 -6.26 10.03
CA ALA A 107 3.41 -5.42 9.76
C ALA A 107 2.13 -6.05 10.32
N PHE A 108 1.98 -7.37 10.21
CA PHE A 108 0.86 -8.11 10.79
C PHE A 108 0.86 -8.05 12.33
N ALA A 109 2.03 -8.17 12.97
CA ALA A 109 2.14 -7.98 14.42
C ALA A 109 1.72 -6.55 14.83
N ILE A 110 2.12 -5.53 14.06
CA ILE A 110 1.69 -4.13 14.27
C ILE A 110 0.18 -3.99 14.10
N PHE A 111 -0.43 -4.66 13.11
CA PHE A 111 -1.88 -4.68 12.94
C PHE A 111 -2.59 -5.25 14.17
N ILE A 112 -2.16 -6.42 14.65
CA ILE A 112 -2.77 -7.06 15.83
C ILE A 112 -2.62 -6.17 17.07
N ALA A 113 -1.43 -5.61 17.31
CA ALA A 113 -1.20 -4.69 18.41
C ALA A 113 -2.08 -3.43 18.32
N SER A 114 -2.20 -2.84 17.13
CA SER A 114 -3.03 -1.66 16.88
C SER A 114 -4.51 -1.96 17.06
N TRP A 115 -4.97 -3.11 16.56
CA TRP A 115 -6.35 -3.55 16.71
C TRP A 115 -6.71 -3.76 18.18
N PHE A 116 -5.88 -4.47 18.96
CA PHE A 116 -6.09 -4.63 20.40
C PHE A 116 -6.15 -3.28 21.13
N ALA A 117 -5.24 -2.35 20.81
CA ALA A 117 -5.22 -1.02 21.42
C ALA A 117 -6.45 -0.17 21.06
N LEU A 118 -7.01 -0.36 19.86
CA LEU A 118 -8.12 0.41 19.33
C LEU A 118 -9.49 -0.30 19.47
N THR A 119 -9.54 -1.46 20.13
CA THR A 119 -10.78 -2.19 20.42
C THR A 119 -11.89 -1.31 21.02
N PRO A 120 -11.61 -0.33 21.92
CA PRO A 120 -12.66 0.54 22.47
C PRO A 120 -13.37 1.43 21.44
N LEU A 121 -12.79 1.60 20.24
CA LEU A 121 -13.36 2.37 19.14
C LEU A 121 -14.18 1.50 18.16
N GLU A 122 -14.40 0.22 18.51
CA GLU A 122 -15.17 -0.73 17.71
C GLU A 122 -14.71 -0.77 16.24
N ASN A 123 -15.64 -0.68 15.28
CA ASN A 123 -15.34 -0.75 13.85
C ASN A 123 -14.45 0.41 13.38
N THR A 124 -14.54 1.59 14.02
CA THR A 124 -13.65 2.71 13.74
C THR A 124 -12.21 2.34 14.08
N GLY A 125 -12.00 1.67 15.20
CA GLY A 125 -10.70 1.14 15.61
C GLY A 125 -10.13 0.15 14.60
N LEU A 126 -10.97 -0.72 14.05
CA LEU A 126 -10.58 -1.68 13.02
C LEU A 126 -10.14 -0.99 11.72
N TRP A 127 -10.88 0.03 11.25
CA TRP A 127 -10.48 0.82 10.08
C TRP A 127 -9.14 1.52 10.27
N ILE A 128 -8.93 2.12 11.44
CA ILE A 128 -7.65 2.76 11.77
C ILE A 128 -6.53 1.72 11.81
N ALA A 129 -6.74 0.57 12.47
CA ALA A 129 -5.76 -0.51 12.50
C ALA A 129 -5.42 -1.02 11.08
N PHE A 130 -6.41 -1.12 10.19
CA PHE A 130 -6.20 -1.49 8.79
C PHE A 130 -5.37 -0.45 8.02
N LEU A 131 -5.62 0.85 8.21
CA LEU A 131 -4.81 1.91 7.60
C LEU A 131 -3.37 1.90 8.14
N ILE A 132 -3.19 1.68 9.44
CA ILE A 132 -1.86 1.52 10.06
C ILE A 132 -1.13 0.32 9.45
N PHE A 133 -1.82 -0.81 9.27
CA PHE A 133 -1.26 -2.00 8.64
C PHE A 133 -0.74 -1.71 7.22
N GLN A 134 -1.57 -1.07 6.39
CA GLN A 134 -1.22 -0.71 5.02
C GLN A 134 -0.01 0.22 4.97
N LEU A 135 0.03 1.21 5.86
CA LEU A 135 1.16 2.14 5.97
C LEU A 135 2.43 1.43 6.46
N ALA A 136 2.31 0.59 7.50
CA ALA A 136 3.43 -0.14 8.08
C ALA A 136 4.10 -1.04 7.04
N ARG A 137 3.34 -1.77 6.22
CA ARG A 137 3.87 -2.58 5.11
C ARG A 137 4.77 -1.77 4.20
N GLY A 138 4.25 -0.65 3.70
CA GLY A 138 4.98 0.20 2.75
C GLY A 138 6.19 0.88 3.38
N VAL A 139 6.06 1.42 4.58
CA VAL A 139 7.15 2.12 5.29
C VAL A 139 8.27 1.14 5.66
N LEU A 140 7.95 -0.04 6.20
CA LEU A 140 8.95 -1.03 6.56
C LEU A 140 9.79 -1.48 5.36
N GLN A 141 9.15 -1.72 4.22
CA GLN A 141 9.84 -2.06 2.97
C GLN A 141 10.67 -0.89 2.43
N ALA A 142 10.14 0.33 2.48
CA ALA A 142 10.86 1.54 2.09
C ALA A 142 12.12 1.77 2.94
N LEU A 143 12.06 1.50 4.25
CA LEU A 143 13.20 1.61 5.16
C LEU A 143 14.24 0.52 4.91
N ARG A 144 13.82 -0.69 4.54
CA ARG A 144 14.73 -1.81 4.24
C ARG A 144 15.40 -1.68 2.87
N TYR A 145 14.72 -1.08 1.89
CA TYR A 145 15.16 -0.93 0.51
C TYR A 145 16.61 -0.43 0.31
N PRO A 146 17.10 0.65 0.98
CA PRO A 146 18.46 1.16 0.75
C PRO A 146 19.56 0.18 1.17
N SER A 147 19.30 -0.67 2.16
CA SER A 147 20.24 -1.71 2.60
C SER A 147 20.32 -2.86 1.60
N LEU A 148 19.16 -3.35 1.13
CA LEU A 148 19.09 -4.44 0.15
C LEU A 148 19.68 -4.05 -1.20
N ARG A 149 19.39 -2.83 -1.66
CA ARG A 149 19.97 -2.30 -2.89
C ARG A 149 21.51 -2.24 -2.80
N ARG A 150 22.06 -1.76 -1.69
CA ARG A 150 23.52 -1.71 -1.50
C ARG A 150 24.13 -3.10 -1.51
N ALA A 151 23.50 -4.07 -0.86
CA ALA A 151 24.01 -5.45 -0.83
C ALA A 151 23.90 -6.15 -2.20
N ALA A 152 22.87 -5.85 -2.99
CA ALA A 152 22.64 -6.50 -4.28
C ALA A 152 23.51 -5.99 -5.43
N PHE A 153 23.97 -4.75 -5.37
CA PHE A 153 24.77 -4.09 -6.41
C PHE A 153 26.16 -3.66 -5.93
N ALA A 154 26.63 -4.23 -4.80
CA ALA A 154 28.03 -4.15 -4.38
C ALA A 154 28.87 -5.15 -5.18
#